data_AF-A0A8T6YAH9-F1
#
_entry.id   AF-A0A8T6YAH9-F1
#
_cell.length_a   1.000
_cell.length_b   1.000
_cell.length_c   1.000
_cell.angle_alpha   90.00
_cell.angle_beta   90.00
_cell.angle_gamma   90.00
#
_symmetry.space_group_name_H-M   'P 1'
#
loop_
_entity.id
_entity.type
_entity.pdbx_description
1 polymer ?
#
loop_
_entity_poly.entity_id
_entity_poly.type
_entity_poly.pdbx_seq_one_letter_code
_entity_poly.pdbx_strand_id
1 'polypeptide(L)'
;MKSPAKKPNLIMSDAGPDSHDSNKLVLEYGIIPIIAARENSVGEIIKTDEGDCFRGEYIPREYHRILGRLYDLRTIIERKNSNEVVGYNRSEMPNRGIDWARCFVSISNITALLTALTACKVGRNDLIRAPSAFRRLSV
;
A
#
# COMPACT_ATOMS: atom_id res chain seq x y z
N MET A 1 19.21 -1.33 -19.97
CA MET A 1 18.67 -2.65 -19.56
C MET A 1 17.56 -2.43 -18.55
N LYS A 2 16.29 -2.71 -18.91
CA LYS A 2 15.23 -2.86 -17.88
C LYS A 2 15.62 -4.08 -17.06
N SER A 3 15.89 -3.91 -15.77
CA SER A 3 15.90 -5.04 -14.82
C SER A 3 14.67 -5.89 -15.11
N PRO A 4 14.74 -7.22 -15.24
CA PRO A 4 13.53 -8.04 -15.22
C PRO A 4 12.81 -7.66 -13.94
N ALA A 5 11.60 -7.11 -14.06
CA ALA A 5 10.88 -6.59 -12.91
C ALA A 5 10.64 -7.79 -11.99
N LYS A 6 11.34 -7.83 -10.84
CA LYS A 6 11.17 -8.89 -9.87
C LYS A 6 9.74 -8.79 -9.37
N LYS A 7 8.95 -9.77 -9.76
CA LYS A 7 7.56 -9.91 -9.39
C LYS A 7 7.45 -10.04 -7.87
N PRO A 8 6.51 -9.37 -7.20
CA PRO A 8 6.31 -9.56 -5.77
C PRO A 8 5.88 -11.00 -5.48
N ASN A 9 6.19 -11.52 -4.29
CA ASN A 9 5.72 -12.84 -3.88
C ASN A 9 4.30 -12.77 -3.28
N LEU A 10 3.97 -11.64 -2.66
CA LEU A 10 2.75 -11.39 -1.89
C LEU A 10 2.20 -10.03 -2.29
N ILE A 11 0.87 -9.89 -2.29
CA ILE A 11 0.19 -8.61 -2.32
C ILE A 11 -0.71 -8.50 -1.10
N MET A 12 -0.80 -7.30 -0.52
CA MET A 12 -1.61 -7.04 0.66
C MET A 12 -2.64 -5.96 0.34
N SER A 13 -3.87 -6.17 0.79
CA SER A 13 -4.94 -5.17 0.66
C SER A 13 -5.90 -5.22 1.84
N ASP A 14 -6.56 -4.09 2.08
CA ASP A 14 -7.72 -3.99 2.96
C ASP A 14 -8.92 -4.79 2.41
N ALA A 15 -10.04 -4.73 3.14
CA ALA A 15 -11.23 -5.51 2.80
C ALA A 15 -12.05 -4.99 1.62
N GLY A 16 -11.75 -3.80 1.10
CA GLY A 16 -12.50 -3.19 -0.01
C GLY A 16 -12.43 -4.03 -1.29
N PRO A 17 -11.23 -4.46 -1.73
CA PRO A 17 -11.05 -5.29 -2.92
C PRO A 17 -11.39 -6.79 -2.74
N ASP A 18 -11.83 -7.25 -1.57
CA ASP A 18 -12.10 -8.68 -1.35
C ASP A 18 -13.19 -9.20 -2.28
N SER A 19 -12.82 -10.18 -3.10
CA SER A 19 -13.71 -10.96 -3.94
C SER A 19 -12.99 -12.21 -4.41
N HIS A 20 -13.73 -13.26 -4.76
CA HIS A 20 -13.13 -14.44 -5.38
C HIS A 20 -12.37 -14.07 -6.67
N ASP A 21 -12.91 -13.16 -7.48
CA ASP A 21 -12.30 -12.72 -8.74
C ASP A 21 -10.97 -12.00 -8.50
N SER A 22 -10.90 -11.11 -7.51
CA SER A 22 -9.66 -10.40 -7.18
C SER A 22 -8.58 -11.35 -6.64
N ASN A 23 -8.94 -12.29 -5.78
CA ASN A 23 -7.99 -13.29 -5.27
C ASN A 23 -7.48 -14.21 -6.40
N LYS A 24 -8.36 -14.68 -7.28
CA LYS A 24 -8.00 -15.51 -8.44
C LYS A 24 -7.08 -14.76 -9.40
N LEU A 25 -7.38 -13.50 -9.71
CA LEU A 25 -6.55 -12.67 -10.56
C LEU A 25 -5.11 -12.59 -10.02
N VAL A 26 -4.96 -12.32 -8.72
CA VAL A 26 -3.65 -12.26 -8.07
C VAL A 26 -2.89 -13.59 -8.20
N LEU A 27 -3.59 -14.72 -8.03
CA LEU A 27 -3.03 -16.06 -8.19
C LEU A 27 -2.66 -16.40 -9.65
N GLU A 28 -3.42 -15.93 -10.65
CA GLU A 28 -3.07 -16.06 -12.07
C GLU A 28 -1.77 -15.32 -12.38
N TYR A 29 -1.60 -14.16 -11.75
CA TYR A 29 -0.31 -13.51 -11.67
C TYR A 29 0.60 -14.18 -10.65
N GLY A 30 0.54 -15.47 -10.31
CA GLY A 30 1.50 -16.19 -9.45
C GLY A 30 1.97 -15.44 -8.20
N ILE A 31 1.12 -14.61 -7.61
CA ILE A 31 1.34 -13.83 -6.40
C ILE A 31 0.35 -14.37 -5.37
N ILE A 32 0.72 -14.37 -4.09
CA ILE A 32 -0.16 -14.81 -3.01
C ILE A 32 -1.01 -13.62 -2.53
N PRO A 33 -2.35 -13.70 -2.57
CA PRO A 33 -3.21 -12.63 -2.08
C PRO A 33 -3.37 -12.69 -0.55
N ILE A 34 -2.90 -11.65 0.13
CA ILE A 34 -3.18 -11.39 1.55
C ILE A 34 -4.20 -10.25 1.60
N ILE A 35 -5.44 -10.55 1.23
CA ILE A 35 -6.54 -9.58 1.16
C ILE A 35 -7.47 -9.87 2.34
N ALA A 36 -7.73 -8.85 3.17
CA ALA A 36 -8.65 -9.00 4.28
C ALA A 36 -10.06 -9.33 3.76
N ALA A 37 -10.71 -10.31 4.36
CA ALA A 37 -12.08 -10.71 4.05
C ALA A 37 -13.01 -10.32 5.20
N ARG A 38 -14.32 -10.36 4.95
CA ARG A 38 -15.31 -10.26 6.03
C ARG A 38 -15.42 -11.62 6.72
N GLU A 39 -15.72 -11.61 8.01
CA GLU A 39 -15.91 -12.84 8.79
C GLU A 39 -17.03 -13.73 8.22
N ASN A 40 -18.05 -13.12 7.63
CA ASN A 40 -19.18 -13.81 6.99
C ASN A 40 -19.03 -14.01 5.48
N SER A 41 -17.82 -13.82 4.92
CA SER A 41 -17.55 -14.10 3.52
C SER A 41 -17.77 -15.59 3.21
N VAL A 42 -18.31 -15.88 2.02
CA VAL A 42 -18.54 -17.26 1.56
C VAL A 42 -17.20 -17.97 1.34
N GLY A 43 -17.06 -19.19 1.85
CA GLY A 43 -15.87 -20.03 1.69
C GLY A 43 -15.13 -20.31 3.00
N GLU A 44 -13.93 -20.86 2.90
CA GLU A 44 -13.05 -21.07 4.07
C GLU A 44 -12.45 -19.73 4.52
N ILE A 45 -12.77 -19.33 5.76
CA ILE A 45 -12.23 -18.11 6.37
C ILE A 45 -11.25 -18.49 7.47
N ILE A 46 -10.04 -17.95 7.37
CA ILE A 46 -9.02 -18.03 8.40
C ILE A 46 -9.08 -16.76 9.22
N LYS A 47 -9.30 -16.91 10.52
CA LYS A 47 -9.28 -15.82 11.48
C LYS A 47 -7.98 -15.83 12.25
N THR A 48 -7.32 -14.68 12.33
CA THR A 48 -6.13 -14.48 13.15
C THR A 48 -6.53 -14.21 14.60
N ASP A 49 -5.58 -14.28 15.53
CA ASP A 49 -5.81 -14.00 16.95
C ASP A 49 -6.32 -12.56 17.20
N GLU A 50 -5.96 -11.63 16.32
CA GLU A 50 -6.35 -10.20 16.37
C GLU A 50 -7.71 -9.93 15.70
N GLY A 51 -8.33 -10.96 15.11
CA GLY A 51 -9.67 -10.90 14.53
C GLY A 51 -9.70 -10.63 13.02
N ASP A 52 -8.55 -10.37 12.38
CA ASP A 52 -8.50 -10.23 10.92
C ASP A 52 -8.85 -11.56 10.24
N CYS A 53 -9.65 -11.47 9.17
CA CYS A 53 -10.16 -12.60 8.42
C CYS A 53 -9.57 -12.65 7.02
N PHE A 54 -9.29 -13.84 6.49
CA PHE A 54 -8.74 -14.06 5.14
C PHE A 54 -9.37 -15.28 4.47
N ARG A 55 -9.42 -15.30 3.14
CA ARG A 55 -9.89 -16.46 2.37
C ARG A 55 -8.81 -17.54 2.31
N GLY A 56 -8.98 -18.60 3.09
CA GLY A 56 -7.98 -19.66 3.23
C GLY A 56 -7.69 -20.43 1.95
N GLU A 57 -8.70 -20.57 1.09
CA GLU A 57 -8.61 -21.26 -0.21
C GLU A 57 -7.57 -20.66 -1.17
N TYR A 58 -7.19 -19.39 -1.00
CA TYR A 58 -6.24 -18.68 -1.88
C TYR A 58 -4.86 -18.50 -1.26
N ILE A 59 -4.66 -18.95 -0.03
CA ILE A 59 -3.44 -18.71 0.73
C ILE A 59 -2.82 -20.07 1.08
N PRO A 60 -1.55 -20.34 0.69
CA PRO A 60 -0.87 -21.57 1.07
C PRO A 60 -0.77 -21.72 2.60
N ARG A 61 -0.94 -22.96 3.09
CA ARG A 61 -1.04 -23.27 4.52
C ARG A 61 0.17 -22.82 5.33
N GLU A 62 1.35 -22.78 4.73
CA GLU A 62 2.57 -22.31 5.40
C GLU A 62 2.50 -20.85 5.87
N TYR A 63 1.66 -20.03 5.24
CA TYR A 63 1.49 -18.62 5.60
C TYR A 63 0.42 -18.40 6.67
N HIS A 64 -0.48 -19.36 6.90
CA HIS A 64 -1.66 -19.18 7.78
C HIS A 64 -1.28 -18.72 9.18
N ARG A 65 -0.18 -19.26 9.73
CA ARG A 65 0.32 -18.93 11.08
C ARG A 65 0.95 -17.55 11.21
N ILE A 66 1.27 -16.89 10.08
CA ILE A 66 1.93 -15.58 10.06
C ILE A 66 1.08 -14.51 9.38
N LEU A 67 -0.19 -14.79 9.08
CA LEU A 67 -1.08 -13.87 8.36
C LEU A 67 -1.24 -12.51 9.06
N GLY A 68 -1.48 -12.49 10.37
CA GLY A 68 -1.59 -11.23 11.13
C GLY A 68 -0.32 -10.39 10.99
N ARG A 69 0.85 -10.99 11.23
CA ARG A 69 2.15 -10.31 11.09
C ARG A 69 2.43 -9.79 9.69
N LEU A 70 2.00 -10.53 8.65
CA LEU A 70 2.11 -10.04 7.27
C LEU A 70 1.19 -8.85 7.07
N TYR A 71 -0.05 -8.95 7.53
CA TYR A 71 -1.06 -7.91 7.38
C TYR A 71 -0.71 -6.63 8.14
N ASP A 72 -0.05 -6.73 9.30
CA ASP A 72 0.45 -5.60 10.09
C ASP A 72 1.42 -4.68 9.32
N LEU A 73 2.09 -5.21 8.29
CA LEU A 73 2.95 -4.39 7.43
C LEU A 73 2.15 -3.28 6.71
N ARG A 74 0.83 -3.46 6.53
CA ARG A 74 -0.07 -2.43 6.00
C ARG A 74 -0.09 -1.19 6.88
N THR A 75 -0.06 -1.33 8.20
CA THR A 75 -0.06 -0.18 9.13
C THR A 75 1.15 0.72 8.93
N ILE A 76 2.31 0.17 8.54
CA ILE A 76 3.50 0.96 8.20
C ILE A 76 3.23 1.83 6.96
N ILE A 77 2.55 1.26 5.96
CA ILE A 77 2.16 1.98 4.74
C ILE A 77 1.16 3.09 5.07
N GLU A 78 0.18 2.81 5.92
CA GLU A 78 -0.83 3.79 6.36
C GLU A 78 -0.21 4.95 7.15
N ARG A 79 0.73 4.67 8.06
CA ARG A 79 1.49 5.70 8.75
C ARG A 79 2.29 6.56 7.77
N LYS A 80 2.90 5.96 6.75
CA LYS A 80 3.59 6.70 5.69
C LYS A 80 2.61 7.52 4.81
N ASN A 81 1.41 7.02 4.53
CA ASN A 81 0.35 7.80 3.88
C ASN A 81 0.00 9.03 4.71
N SER A 82 -0.20 8.86 6.01
CA SER A 82 -0.52 9.94 6.93
C SER A 82 0.56 11.01 6.95
N ASN A 83 1.84 10.61 6.97
CA ASN A 83 2.96 11.54 6.89
C ASN A 83 2.90 12.39 5.62
N GLU A 84 2.55 11.81 4.46
CA GLU A 84 2.38 12.58 3.22
C GLU A 84 1.18 13.53 3.27
N VAL A 85 0.06 13.11 3.87
CA VAL A 85 -1.12 13.96 4.05
C VAL A 85 -0.75 15.17 4.91
N VAL A 86 -0.09 14.96 6.05
CA VAL A 86 0.32 16.03 6.96
C VAL A 86 1.44 16.88 6.35
N GLY A 87 2.48 16.24 5.82
CA GLY A 87 3.67 16.92 5.32
C GLY A 87 3.45 17.75 4.06
N TYR A 88 2.50 17.37 3.20
CA TYR A 88 2.07 18.16 2.05
C TYR A 88 0.78 18.97 2.31
N ASN A 89 0.27 18.93 3.56
CA ASN A 89 -1.00 19.52 3.97
C ASN A 89 -2.17 19.22 3.01
N ARG A 90 -2.32 17.96 2.60
CA ARG A 90 -3.29 17.55 1.56
C ARG A 90 -4.75 17.77 1.96
N SER A 91 -5.01 17.86 3.26
CA SER A 91 -6.35 18.07 3.81
C SER A 91 -6.80 19.53 3.77
N GLU A 92 -5.89 20.47 3.54
CA GLU A 92 -6.18 21.90 3.53
C GLU A 92 -5.66 22.52 2.23
N MET A 93 -6.59 22.96 1.39
CA MET A 93 -6.26 23.62 0.13
C MET A 93 -6.43 25.13 0.27
N PRO A 94 -5.50 25.94 -0.26
CA PRO A 94 -5.59 27.40 -0.16
C PRO A 94 -6.77 28.01 -0.94
N ASN A 95 -7.19 27.37 -2.02
CA ASN A 95 -8.29 27.83 -2.88
C ASN A 95 -9.51 26.92 -2.73
N ARG A 96 -10.71 27.39 -3.09
CA ARG A 96 -11.94 26.59 -3.13
C ARG A 96 -12.25 26.11 -4.56
N GLY A 97 -12.95 24.98 -4.69
CA GLY A 97 -13.45 24.46 -5.96
C GLY A 97 -12.88 23.09 -6.34
N ILE A 98 -13.68 22.28 -7.04
CA ILE A 98 -13.35 20.89 -7.37
C ILE A 98 -12.12 20.77 -8.30
N ASP A 99 -11.97 21.70 -9.25
CA ASP A 99 -10.83 21.68 -10.17
C ASP A 99 -9.53 22.01 -9.46
N TRP A 100 -9.55 22.98 -8.56
CA TRP A 100 -8.42 23.26 -7.67
C TRP A 100 -8.10 22.05 -6.79
N ALA A 101 -9.12 21.36 -6.26
CA ALA A 101 -8.91 20.17 -5.43
C ALA A 101 -8.19 19.07 -6.21
N ARG A 102 -8.62 18.82 -7.45
CA ARG A 102 -7.98 17.86 -8.36
C ARG A 102 -6.54 18.27 -8.68
N CYS A 103 -6.29 19.52 -9.02
CA CYS A 103 -4.93 20.03 -9.27
C CYS A 103 -4.02 19.88 -8.05
N PHE A 104 -4.49 20.28 -6.87
CA PHE A 104 -3.71 20.25 -5.63
C PHE A 104 -3.35 18.82 -5.20
N VAL A 105 -4.32 17.89 -5.26
CA VAL A 105 -4.08 16.46 -4.99
C VAL A 105 -3.13 15.87 -6.02
N SER A 106 -3.27 16.22 -7.31
CA SER A 106 -2.41 15.73 -8.38
C SER A 106 -0.95 16.17 -8.21
N ILE A 107 -0.72 17.46 -7.95
CA ILE A 107 0.62 18.00 -7.68
C ILE A 107 1.21 17.32 -6.46
N SER A 108 0.44 17.18 -5.38
CA SER A 108 0.91 16.50 -4.16
C SER A 108 1.31 15.04 -4.41
N ASN A 109 0.57 14.32 -5.26
CA ASN A 109 0.89 12.95 -5.66
C ASN A 109 2.16 12.89 -6.52
N ILE A 110 2.31 13.80 -7.49
CA ILE A 110 3.50 13.90 -8.32
C ILE A 110 4.73 14.17 -7.43
N THR A 111 4.66 15.11 -6.49
CA THR A 111 5.76 15.43 -5.58
C THR A 111 6.13 14.24 -4.68
N ALA A 112 5.14 13.50 -4.17
CA ALA A 112 5.39 12.28 -3.39
C ALA A 112 6.12 11.21 -4.22
N LEU A 113 5.68 10.98 -5.47
CA LEU A 113 6.33 10.04 -6.39
C LEU A 113 7.75 10.49 -6.77
N LEU A 114 7.97 11.77 -7.03
CA LEU A 114 9.30 12.32 -7.32
C LEU A 114 10.25 12.18 -6.13
N THR A 115 9.75 12.39 -4.92
CA THR A 115 10.52 12.18 -3.68
C THR A 115 10.94 10.71 -3.54
N ALA A 116 10.01 9.78 -3.76
CA ALA A 116 10.30 8.35 -3.73
C ALA A 116 11.29 7.94 -4.82
N LEU A 117 11.12 8.45 -6.06
CA LEU A 117 12.03 8.19 -7.16
C LEU A 117 13.44 8.71 -6.85
N THR A 118 13.55 9.92 -6.31
CA THR A 118 14.83 10.53 -5.93
C THR A 118 15.51 9.71 -4.84
N ALA A 119 14.77 9.33 -3.79
CA ALA A 119 15.26 8.45 -2.72
C ALA A 119 15.84 7.13 -3.28
N CYS A 120 15.13 6.48 -4.21
CA CYS A 120 15.63 5.28 -4.90
C CYS A 120 16.91 5.57 -5.69
N LYS A 121 16.96 6.69 -6.43
CA LYS A 121 18.10 7.06 -7.29
C LYS A 121 19.36 7.39 -6.49
N VAL A 122 19.23 7.94 -5.28
CA VAL A 122 20.36 8.25 -4.39
C VAL A 122 20.68 7.14 -3.38
N GLY A 123 20.02 5.97 -3.50
CA GLY A 123 20.24 4.83 -2.60
C GLY A 123 19.74 5.02 -1.16
N ARG A 124 18.89 6.02 -0.91
CA ARG A 124 18.33 6.34 0.41
C ARG A 124 16.88 5.90 0.53
N ASN A 125 16.67 4.59 0.51
CA ASN A 125 15.33 3.99 0.58
C ASN A 125 14.55 4.36 1.85
N ASP A 126 15.26 4.76 2.92
CA ASP A 126 14.67 5.29 4.16
C ASP A 126 13.90 6.61 3.94
N LEU A 127 14.27 7.39 2.92
CA LEU A 127 13.61 8.66 2.56
C LEU A 127 12.36 8.49 1.69
N ILE A 128 12.03 7.26 1.28
CA ILE A 128 10.81 6.97 0.53
C ILE A 128 9.60 7.36 1.40
N ARG A 129 8.81 8.31 0.88
CA ARG A 129 7.62 8.91 1.51
C ARG A 129 7.91 9.75 2.75
N ALA A 130 9.08 10.40 2.77
CA ALA A 130 9.42 11.42 3.75
C ALA A 130 9.24 12.82 3.11
N PRO A 131 8.16 13.57 3.38
CA PRO A 131 7.87 14.84 2.70
C PRO A 131 8.90 15.94 2.94
N SER A 132 9.70 15.84 4.01
CA SER A 132 10.80 16.75 4.30
C SER A 132 12.13 16.35 3.64
N ALA A 133 12.17 15.19 2.96
CA ALA A 133 13.36 14.76 2.24
C ALA A 133 13.75 15.81 1.20
N PHE A 134 15.05 16.07 1.09
CA PHE A 134 15.61 17.02 0.12
C PHE A 134 15.17 18.48 0.28
N ARG A 135 14.44 18.85 1.35
CA ARG A 135 14.02 20.25 1.62
C ARG A 135 15.20 21.20 1.86
N ARG A 136 16.34 20.69 2.30
CA ARG A 136 17.58 21.43 2.57
C ARG A 136 18.73 20.94 1.69
N LEU A 137 18.50 20.81 0.39
CA LEU A 137 19.60 20.77 -0.55
C LEU A 137 20.16 22.19 -0.63
N SER A 138 21.26 22.45 0.07
CA SER A 138 22.08 23.62 -0.22
C SER A 138 22.66 23.43 -1.62
N VAL A 139 22.14 24.19 -2.58
CA VAL A 139 22.76 24.37 -3.90
C VAL A 139 23.75 25.51 -3.79
#